data_AF-A0A8J7H953-F1
#
_entry.id   AF-A0A8J7H953-F1
#
_cell.length_a   1.000
_cell.length_b   1.000
_cell.length_c   1.000
_cell.angle_alpha   90.00
_cell.angle_beta   90.00
_cell.angle_gamma   90.00
#
_symmetry.space_group_name_H-M   'P 1'
#
loop_
_entity.id
_entity.type
_entity.pdbx_description
1 polymer ?
#
loop_
_entity_poly.entity_id
_entity_poly.type
_entity_poly.pdbx_seq_one_letter_code
_entity_poly.pdbx_strand_id
1 'polypeptide(L)' 'MSNQQSAISNQQIIFLLLDARTDDTARDLLQQMFPDYAIAGVPAREILLGGGNIHCITQQIPSVR' A
#
# COMPACT_ATOMS: atom_id res chain seq x y z
N MET A 1 13.73 2.36 -1.65
CA MET A 1 12.66 1.37 -1.38
C MET A 1 11.35 2.10 -1.04
N SER A 2 11.00 3.09 -1.87
CA SER A 2 9.78 3.90 -1.74
C SER A 2 8.57 3.05 -2.13
N ASN A 3 7.49 3.09 -1.34
CA ASN A 3 6.07 2.68 -1.49
C ASN A 3 5.64 1.62 -2.54
N GLN A 4 6.54 0.83 -3.12
CA GLN A 4 6.30 -0.15 -4.18
C GLN A 4 5.82 -1.53 -3.66
N GLN A 5 5.46 -1.64 -2.38
CA GLN A 5 5.09 -2.92 -1.74
C GLN A 5 3.69 -2.83 -1.07
N SER A 6 2.74 -2.25 -1.80
CA SER A 6 1.33 -2.12 -1.39
C SER A 6 0.59 -3.46 -1.36
N ALA A 7 -0.43 -3.57 -0.52
CA ALA A 7 -1.39 -4.67 -0.54
C ALA A 7 -2.63 -4.28 -1.36
N ILE A 8 -3.12 -5.20 -2.19
CA ILE A 8 -4.32 -5.00 -3.02
C ILE A 8 -5.38 -6.00 -2.56
N SER A 9 -6.59 -5.52 -2.24
CA SER A 9 -7.71 -6.35 -1.80
C SER A 9 -9.02 -5.77 -2.29
N ASN A 10 -9.81 -6.57 -3.01
CA ASN A 10 -11.02 -6.11 -3.68
C ASN A 10 -10.73 -4.84 -4.52
N GLN A 11 -11.49 -3.76 -4.34
CA GLN A 11 -11.27 -2.45 -4.98
C GLN A 11 -10.51 -1.46 -4.08
N GLN A 12 -9.55 -1.95 -3.30
CA GLN A 12 -8.73 -1.12 -2.42
C GLN A 12 -7.24 -1.44 -2.56
N ILE A 13 -6.42 -0.39 -2.45
CA ILE A 13 -4.96 -0.48 -2.38
C ILE A 13 -4.52 0.18 -1.09
N ILE A 14 -3.74 -0.56 -0.30
CA ILE A 14 -3.16 -0.09 0.95
C ILE A 14 -1.66 0.07 0.75
N PHE A 15 -1.13 1.26 0.95
CA PHE A 15 0.30 1.55 0.89
C PHE A 15 0.78 2.20 2.20
N LEU A 16 2.10 2.25 2.40
CA LEU A 16 2.69 2.78 3.63
C LEU A 16 3.03 4.25 3.47
N LEU A 17 2.79 5.00 4.55
CA LEU A 17 3.32 6.36 4.71
C LEU A 17 4.70 6.26 5.34
N LEU A 18 5.74 6.58 4.58
CA LEU A 18 7.15 6.39 4.97
C LEU A 18 7.94 7.71 5.01
N ASP A 19 7.65 8.59 4.05
CA ASP A 19 8.26 9.91 3.93
C ASP A 19 7.24 10.88 3.33
N ALA A 20 6.82 11.85 4.14
CA ALA A 20 5.86 12.88 3.78
C ALA A 20 6.24 13.67 2.51
N ARG A 21 7.53 13.69 2.14
CA ARG A 21 8.00 14.33 0.91
C ARG A 21 7.61 13.55 -0.36
N THR A 22 7.33 12.25 -0.24
CA THR A 22 7.07 11.34 -1.37
C THR A 22 5.73 10.63 -1.28
N ASP A 23 5.07 10.63 -0.12
CA ASP A 23 3.83 9.88 0.10
C ASP A 23 2.68 10.34 -0.82
N ASP A 24 2.55 11.66 -1.03
CA ASP A 24 1.54 12.21 -1.94
C ASP A 24 1.79 11.80 -3.40
N THR A 25 3.05 11.88 -3.85
CA THR A 25 3.44 11.42 -5.20
C THR A 25 3.15 9.94 -5.38
N ALA A 26 3.41 9.11 -4.37
CA ALA A 26 3.11 7.69 -4.42
C ALA A 26 1.60 7.43 -4.51
N ARG A 27 0.80 8.14 -3.70
CA ARG A 27 -0.67 8.07 -3.73
C ARG A 27 -1.21 8.45 -5.11
N ASP A 28 -0.72 9.54 -5.69
CA ASP A 28 -1.19 10.04 -7.00
C ASP A 28 -0.85 9.07 -8.13
N LEU A 29 0.34 8.47 -8.10
CA LEU A 29 0.74 7.44 -9.07
C LEU A 29 -0.13 6.17 -8.94
N LEU A 30 -0.38 5.71 -7.70
CA LEU A 30 -1.27 4.58 -7.44
C LEU A 30 -2.68 4.85 -7.94
N GLN A 31 -3.20 6.07 -7.72
CA GLN A 31 -4.52 6.47 -8.20
C GLN A 31 -4.59 6.51 -9.74
N GLN A 32 -3.53 6.96 -10.42
CA GLN A 32 -3.48 6.94 -11.89
C GLN A 32 -3.45 5.53 -12.46
N MET A 33 -2.72 4.61 -11.80
CA MET A 33 -2.63 3.21 -12.24
C MET A 33 -3.92 2.42 -11.95
N PHE A 34 -4.64 2.75 -10.87
CA PHE A 34 -5.85 2.07 -10.43
C PHE A 34 -6.97 3.09 -10.17
N PRO A 35 -7.54 3.69 -11.24
CA PRO A 35 -8.47 4.82 -11.13
C PRO A 35 -9.74 4.49 -10.34
N ASP A 36 -10.19 3.23 -10.39
CA ASP A 36 -11.42 2.78 -9.73
C ASP A 36 -11.18 2.21 -8.32
N TYR A 37 -9.94 2.23 -7.82
CA TYR A 37 -9.60 1.70 -6.51
C TYR A 37 -9.53 2.82 -5.47
N ALA A 38 -9.97 2.52 -4.25
CA ALA A 38 -9.72 3.38 -3.11
C ALA A 38 -8.26 3.20 -2.64
N ILE A 39 -7.50 4.29 -2.60
CA ILE A 39 -6.10 4.29 -2.17
C ILE A 39 -6.01 4.77 -0.72
N ALA A 40 -5.54 3.89 0.19
CA ALA A 40 -5.42 4.17 1.62
C ALA A 40 -3.96 4.12 2.08
N GLY A 41 -3.48 5.20 2.68
CA GLY A 41 -2.15 5.27 3.30
C GLY A 41 -2.20 4.90 4.79
N VAL A 42 -1.27 4.05 5.23
CA VAL A 42 -1.15 3.62 6.64
C VAL A 42 0.23 4.00 7.20
N PRO A 43 0.32 4.69 8.35
CA PRO A 43 1.59 4.88 9.05
C PRO A 43 2.16 3.53 9.48
N ALA A 44 3.37 3.21 9.06
CA ALA A 44 3.90 1.85 9.20
C ALA A 44 5.44 1.84 9.28
N ARG A 45 6.02 2.86 9.91
CA ARG A 45 7.47 2.98 10.10
C ARG A 45 8.03 1.78 10.86
N GLU A 46 7.29 1.27 11.83
CA GLU A 46 7.66 0.15 12.68
C GLU A 46 7.76 -1.16 11.90
N ILE A 47 6.89 -1.36 10.90
CA ILE A 47 6.94 -2.53 9.99
C ILE A 47 8.23 -2.48 9.17
N LEU A 48 8.62 -1.29 8.69
CA LEU A 48 9.88 -1.10 7.98
C LEU A 48 11.10 -1.38 8.87
N LEU A 49 11.07 -0.96 10.14
CA LEU A 49 12.15 -1.23 11.09
C LEU A 49 12.32 -2.73 11.37
N GLY A 50 11.26 -3.52 11.26
CA GLY A 50 11.31 -4.99 11.31
C GLY A 50 11.87 -5.64 10.04
N GLY A 51 12.26 -4.87 9.03
CA GLY A 51 12.83 -5.35 7.76
C GLY A 51 11.79 -5.70 6.69
N GLY A 52 10.51 -5.36 6.89
CA GLY A 52 9.42 -5.73 6.00
C GLY A 52 8.60 -4.54 5.50
N ASN A 53 7.48 -4.86 4.84
CA ASN A 53 6.49 -3.90 4.34
C ASN A 53 5.08 -4.54 4.39
N ILE A 54 4.02 -3.85 3.99
CA ILE A 54 2.64 -4.37 4.20
C ILE A 54 2.39 -5.65 3.41
N HIS A 55 2.89 -5.75 2.17
CA HIS A 55 2.77 -6.97 1.38
C HIS A 55 3.42 -8.19 2.08
N CYS A 56 4.47 -7.97 2.87
CA CYS A 56 5.18 -9.05 3.58
C CYS A 56 4.38 -9.65 4.75
N ILE A 57 3.35 -8.95 5.25
CA ILE A 57 2.60 -9.32 6.46
C ILE A 57 1.11 -9.56 6.19
N THR A 58 0.68 -9.48 4.92
CA THR A 58 -0.69 -9.73 4.50
C THR A 58 -0.76 -10.95 3.59
N GLN A 59 -1.83 -11.74 3.72
CA GLN A 59 -2.15 -12.80 2.78
C GLN A 59 -3.61 -12.64 2.36
N GLN A 60 -3.86 -12.40 1.07
CA GLN A 60 -5.23 -12.38 0.55
C GLN A 60 -5.82 -13.78 0.49
N ILE A 61 -7.07 -13.91 0.91
CA ILE A 61 -7.89 -15.11 0.74
C ILE A 61 -9.01 -14.77 -0.25
N PRO A 62 -9.02 -15.38 -1.44
CA PRO A 62 -10.09 -15.17 -2.41
C PRO A 62 -11.46 -15.62 -1.86
N SER A 63 -12.52 -14.91 -2.21
CA SER A 63 -13.89 -15.36 -1.92
C SER A 63 -14.21 -16.62 -2.71
N VAL A 64 -14.85 -17.60 -2.06
CA VAL A 64 -15.44 -18.75 -2.76
C VAL A 64 -16.66 -18.24 -3.52
N ARG A 65 -16.71 -18.52 -4.82
CA ARG A 65 -17.81 -18.12 -5.70
C ARG A 65 -18.99 -19.08 -5.57
#